data_AF-A0A2V6SKD1-F1
#
_entry.id   AF-A0A2V6SKD1-F1
#
_cell.length_a   1.000
_cell.length_b   1.000
_cell.length_c   1.000
_cell.angle_alpha   90.00
_cell.angle_beta   90.00
_cell.angle_gamma   90.00
#
_symmetry.space_group_name_H-M   'P 1'
#
loop_
_entity.id
_entity.type
_entity.pdbx_description
1 polymer ?
#
loop_
_entity_poly.entity_id
_entity_poly.type
_entity_poly.pdbx_seq_one_letter_code
_entity_poly.pdbx_strand_id
1 'polypeptide(L)'
;MTTRSWIGQPVKRVEDARLLSGRGNFIDDLTPCANVHHAAIVRSPHAHARILGYEVSAALAMEGVVGVITGEDVARLTRPFSVGVTAPASYYSLATDKARFVGEPVAVVVARNRYLAEDAAEAVIVRYEPLPAVVDVERALEPDAPVLHEAVGSNLAGHRRLVYGDPDRAFAEAEIVIRERFRYPKYSSTPIETYGVVATFSPLEGAYTIWANFMGPFIMHPLTARVLGVPENKLRFIVPGDIGGSFGIKSSMYPYMALMAVAARLTQVPVKWIEDRREHLLASSSGTDRVAYRELAARNDGTILGMRYRWLDNIGGYIRSPEPGCSFRPSGNFVGPYLFQDLEVDASVVMTNKSLTGPNRGYACGHLYFETERMMDLLAERLELDPVEVRRRNLIQPGQFPYRSPTGGLYDSGDYPAALDKALELAGYQALRAEQARARAAGRCFGIGVALAVDPSVSNMGYVATALDPQ
;
A
#
# COMPACT_ATOMS: atom_id res chain seq x y z
N MET A 1 47.73 -4.70 11.97
CA MET A 1 46.80 -5.10 10.89
C MET A 1 45.81 -3.97 10.69
N THR A 2 45.93 -3.19 9.62
CA THR A 2 44.96 -2.14 9.29
C THR A 2 43.67 -2.80 8.82
N THR A 3 42.63 -2.73 9.65
CA THR A 3 41.27 -3.13 9.28
C THR A 3 40.80 -2.25 8.14
N ARG A 4 40.74 -2.79 6.92
CA ARG A 4 40.04 -2.12 5.81
C ARG A 4 38.56 -2.03 6.16
N SER A 5 38.07 -0.81 6.39
CA SER A 5 36.64 -0.54 6.51
C SER A 5 36.04 -0.43 5.11
N TRP A 6 35.00 -1.23 4.83
CA TRP A 6 34.23 -1.15 3.58
C TRP A 6 33.08 -0.13 3.65
N ILE A 7 32.72 0.33 4.85
CA ILE A 7 31.63 1.28 5.07
C ILE A 7 32.02 2.65 4.48
N GLY A 8 31.14 3.23 3.65
CA GLY A 8 31.34 4.53 3.00
C GLY A 8 32.09 4.49 1.66
N GLN A 9 32.55 3.31 1.22
CA GLN A 9 33.26 3.16 -0.06
C GLN A 9 32.28 2.81 -1.20
N PRO A 10 32.46 3.36 -2.42
CA PRO A 10 31.63 3.06 -3.58
C PRO A 10 32.03 1.72 -4.22
N VAL A 11 31.89 0.62 -3.48
CA VAL A 11 32.21 -0.73 -3.97
C VAL A 11 31.22 -1.11 -5.08
N LYS A 12 31.73 -1.67 -6.18
CA LYS A 12 30.88 -2.18 -7.27
C LYS A 12 30.03 -3.35 -6.76
N ARG A 13 28.79 -3.44 -7.25
CA ARG A 13 27.84 -4.47 -6.82
C ARG A 13 28.30 -5.84 -7.29
N VAL A 14 28.15 -6.85 -6.43
CA VAL A 14 28.52 -8.24 -6.75
C VAL A 14 27.49 -8.90 -7.66
N GLU A 15 26.26 -8.41 -7.61
CA GLU A 15 25.11 -8.89 -8.36
C GLU A 15 25.17 -8.52 -9.85
N ASP A 16 25.90 -7.45 -10.20
CA ASP A 16 26.00 -6.94 -11.58
C ASP A 16 26.48 -8.02 -12.55
N ALA A 17 27.43 -8.86 -12.14
CA ALA A 17 28.02 -9.87 -13.01
C ALA A 17 26.97 -10.85 -13.56
N ARG A 18 26.02 -11.31 -12.73
CA ARG A 18 24.94 -12.22 -13.19
C ARG A 18 23.81 -11.48 -13.89
N LEU A 19 23.47 -10.27 -13.40
CA LEU A 19 22.35 -9.48 -13.94
C LEU A 19 22.65 -8.95 -15.35
N LEU A 20 23.90 -8.55 -15.62
CA LEU A 20 24.33 -8.01 -16.92
C LEU A 20 24.63 -9.10 -17.96
N SER A 21 24.68 -10.37 -17.56
CA SER A 21 25.01 -11.48 -18.45
C SER A 21 23.82 -12.39 -18.77
N GLY A 22 22.60 -11.98 -18.43
CA GLY A 22 21.39 -12.80 -18.61
C GLY A 22 21.36 -14.04 -17.70
N ARG A 23 22.10 -14.01 -16.59
CA ARG A 23 22.19 -15.08 -15.58
C ARG A 23 21.49 -14.70 -14.28
N GLY A 24 20.62 -13.69 -14.33
CA GLY A 24 19.68 -13.43 -13.25
C GLY A 24 18.75 -14.63 -13.06
N ASN A 25 18.20 -14.75 -11.87
CA ASN A 25 17.28 -15.83 -11.52
C ASN A 25 15.99 -15.22 -11.02
N PHE A 26 15.13 -14.80 -11.95
CA PHE A 26 13.82 -14.19 -11.69
C PHE A 26 12.73 -15.27 -11.61
N ILE A 27 11.54 -14.92 -11.13
CA ILE A 27 10.50 -15.92 -10.83
C ILE A 27 10.02 -16.68 -12.08
N ASP A 28 9.99 -16.05 -13.25
CA ASP A 28 9.55 -16.71 -14.48
C ASP A 28 10.65 -17.58 -15.11
N ASP A 29 11.93 -17.35 -14.76
CA ASP A 29 13.05 -18.21 -15.19
C ASP A 29 13.03 -19.55 -14.44
N LEU A 30 12.39 -19.59 -13.27
CA LEU A 30 12.37 -20.76 -12.41
C LEU A 30 11.49 -21.87 -12.98
N THR A 31 12.08 -23.07 -13.03
CA THR A 31 11.38 -24.35 -13.19
C THR A 31 11.78 -25.27 -12.02
N PRO A 32 11.24 -25.02 -10.81
CA PRO A 32 11.73 -25.68 -9.60
C PRO A 32 11.26 -27.13 -9.46
N CYS A 33 10.32 -27.56 -10.30
CA CYS A 33 9.74 -28.90 -10.32
C CYS A 33 9.40 -29.30 -11.76
N ALA A 34 9.25 -30.61 -12.00
CA ALA A 34 8.80 -31.13 -13.29
C ALA A 34 7.28 -31.01 -13.43
N ASN A 35 6.77 -31.10 -14.67
CA ASN A 35 5.33 -31.10 -14.98
C ASN A 35 4.58 -29.84 -14.49
N VAL A 36 5.24 -28.69 -14.53
CA VAL A 36 4.61 -27.40 -14.17
C VAL A 36 3.52 -27.07 -15.17
N HIS A 37 2.32 -26.88 -14.64
CA HIS A 37 1.17 -26.34 -15.37
C HIS A 37 1.05 -24.85 -15.10
N HIS A 38 0.40 -24.13 -16.01
CA HIS A 38 0.21 -22.69 -15.93
C HIS A 38 -1.23 -22.36 -15.55
N ALA A 39 -1.37 -21.32 -14.74
CA ALA A 39 -2.67 -20.79 -14.36
C ALA A 39 -2.96 -19.45 -15.05
N ALA A 40 -4.23 -19.24 -15.39
CA ALA A 40 -4.80 -17.97 -15.78
C ALA A 40 -5.96 -17.62 -14.84
N ILE A 41 -6.03 -16.36 -14.42
CA ILE A 41 -7.05 -15.88 -13.48
C ILE A 41 -8.18 -15.23 -14.28
N VAL A 42 -9.39 -15.76 -14.16
CA VAL A 42 -10.61 -15.11 -14.65
C VAL A 42 -10.96 -14.00 -13.67
N ARG A 43 -11.18 -12.78 -14.18
CA ARG A 43 -11.36 -11.58 -13.36
C ARG A 43 -12.73 -10.96 -13.58
N SER A 44 -13.32 -10.42 -12.51
CA SER A 44 -14.59 -9.72 -12.59
C SER A 44 -14.51 -8.50 -13.52
N PRO A 45 -15.43 -8.37 -14.49
CA PRO A 45 -15.59 -7.13 -15.25
C PRO A 45 -16.44 -6.09 -14.48
N HIS A 46 -17.07 -6.48 -13.36
CA HIS A 46 -17.97 -5.64 -12.59
C HIS A 46 -17.31 -5.04 -11.34
N ALA A 47 -17.61 -3.77 -11.06
CA ALA A 47 -17.19 -3.10 -9.83
C ALA A 47 -17.92 -3.64 -8.60
N HIS A 48 -19.19 -4.03 -8.75
CA HIS A 48 -19.98 -4.67 -7.70
C HIS A 48 -21.02 -5.59 -8.35
N ALA A 49 -21.00 -6.89 -8.05
CA ALA A 49 -21.99 -7.83 -8.57
C ALA A 49 -22.05 -9.13 -7.75
N ARG A 50 -23.25 -9.66 -7.50
CA ARG A 50 -23.38 -11.02 -6.95
C ARG A 50 -22.97 -12.04 -8.00
N ILE A 51 -22.30 -13.11 -7.57
CA ILE A 51 -21.97 -14.24 -8.43
C ILE A 51 -23.09 -15.26 -8.31
N LEU A 52 -23.80 -15.50 -9.42
CA LEU A 52 -24.93 -16.43 -9.48
C LEU A 52 -24.50 -17.86 -9.81
N GLY A 53 -23.32 -18.03 -10.40
CA GLY A 53 -22.76 -19.33 -10.77
C GLY A 53 -21.75 -19.26 -11.91
N TYR A 54 -21.22 -20.43 -12.27
CA TYR A 54 -20.15 -20.60 -13.25
C TYR A 54 -20.54 -21.65 -14.30
N GLU A 55 -20.23 -21.41 -15.56
CA GLU A 55 -20.22 -22.42 -16.62
C GLU A 55 -18.78 -22.67 -17.04
N VAL A 56 -18.26 -23.85 -16.70
CA VAL A 56 -16.84 -24.21 -16.86
C VAL A 56 -16.63 -25.39 -17.81
N SER A 57 -17.71 -26.00 -18.31
CA SER A 57 -17.65 -27.23 -19.11
C SER A 57 -16.88 -27.04 -20.41
N ALA A 58 -17.02 -25.89 -21.08
CA ALA A 58 -16.29 -25.58 -22.30
C ALA A 58 -14.77 -25.52 -22.05
N ALA A 59 -14.34 -24.83 -20.98
CA ALA A 59 -12.94 -24.78 -20.59
C ALA A 59 -12.39 -26.17 -20.23
N LEU A 60 -13.13 -26.96 -19.44
CA LEU A 60 -12.72 -28.31 -19.03
C LEU A 60 -12.65 -29.31 -20.20
N ALA A 61 -13.38 -29.07 -21.29
CA ALA A 61 -13.34 -29.92 -22.48
C ALA A 61 -12.11 -29.67 -23.36
N MET A 62 -11.36 -28.58 -23.15
CA MET A 62 -10.17 -28.26 -23.93
C MET A 62 -9.00 -29.18 -23.53
N GLU A 63 -8.41 -29.86 -24.52
CA GLU A 63 -7.32 -30.80 -24.28
C GLU A 63 -6.12 -30.10 -23.63
N GLY A 64 -5.73 -30.57 -22.44
CA GLY A 64 -4.62 -30.02 -21.67
C GLY A 64 -5.03 -29.05 -20.55
N VAL A 65 -6.31 -28.73 -20.42
CA VAL A 65 -6.87 -28.12 -19.20
C VAL A 65 -7.03 -29.21 -18.14
N VAL A 66 -6.55 -28.95 -16.93
CA VAL A 66 -6.52 -29.94 -15.82
C VAL A 66 -7.40 -29.54 -14.64
N GLY A 67 -7.95 -28.32 -14.64
CA GLY A 67 -8.95 -27.92 -13.66
C GLY A 67 -9.36 -26.45 -13.77
N VAL A 68 -10.55 -26.18 -13.23
CA VAL A 68 -11.06 -24.84 -13.00
C VAL A 68 -11.42 -24.73 -11.53
N ILE A 69 -10.87 -23.72 -10.84
CA ILE A 69 -11.07 -23.47 -9.41
C ILE A 69 -11.99 -22.26 -9.28
N THR A 70 -13.02 -22.38 -8.44
CA THR A 70 -14.01 -21.33 -8.21
C THR A 70 -13.97 -20.80 -6.77
N GLY A 71 -14.80 -19.81 -6.47
CA GLY A 71 -14.94 -19.28 -5.10
C GLY A 71 -15.46 -20.30 -4.11
N GLU A 72 -16.27 -21.26 -4.54
CA GLU A 72 -16.76 -22.35 -3.69
C GLU A 72 -15.59 -23.23 -3.21
N ASP A 73 -14.67 -23.57 -4.11
CA ASP A 73 -13.49 -24.36 -3.78
C ASP A 73 -12.59 -23.65 -2.76
N VAL A 74 -12.37 -22.34 -2.96
CA VAL A 74 -11.57 -21.52 -2.04
C VAL A 74 -12.25 -21.43 -0.67
N ALA A 75 -13.56 -21.16 -0.61
CA ALA A 75 -14.31 -21.10 0.63
C ALA A 75 -14.29 -22.44 1.42
N ARG A 76 -14.32 -23.56 0.70
CA ARG A 76 -14.28 -24.92 1.27
C ARG A 76 -12.90 -25.32 1.79
N LEU A 77 -11.83 -24.91 1.10
CA LEU A 77 -10.47 -25.37 1.38
C LEU A 77 -9.64 -24.40 2.22
N THR A 78 -10.11 -23.16 2.39
CA THR A 78 -9.35 -22.11 3.08
C THR A 78 -10.19 -21.41 4.14
N ARG A 79 -9.50 -20.67 5.00
CA ARG A 79 -10.11 -19.73 5.94
C ARG A 79 -9.93 -18.30 5.41
N PRO A 80 -10.81 -17.34 5.76
CA PRO A 80 -10.56 -15.93 5.46
C PRO A 80 -9.20 -15.49 6.02
N PHE A 81 -8.52 -14.61 5.28
CA PHE A 81 -7.33 -13.94 5.78
C PHE A 81 -7.68 -13.11 7.02
N SER A 82 -6.87 -13.22 8.07
CA SER A 82 -6.98 -12.34 9.22
C SER A 82 -6.61 -10.91 8.83
N VAL A 83 -7.33 -9.94 9.38
CA VAL A 83 -7.15 -8.50 9.12
C VAL A 83 -6.89 -7.77 10.43
N GLY A 84 -6.20 -6.63 10.37
CA GLY A 84 -5.78 -5.86 11.56
C GLY A 84 -6.88 -4.99 12.19
N VAL A 85 -8.16 -5.28 11.91
CA VAL A 85 -9.32 -4.53 12.44
C VAL A 85 -10.39 -5.49 12.95
N THR A 86 -11.28 -4.97 13.78
CA THR A 86 -12.41 -5.72 14.36
C THR A 86 -13.60 -5.85 13.42
N ALA A 87 -13.63 -5.09 12.31
CA ALA A 87 -14.71 -5.17 11.33
C ALA A 87 -14.86 -6.60 10.78
N PRO A 88 -16.06 -7.21 10.81
CA PRO A 88 -16.27 -8.61 10.41
C PRO A 88 -16.35 -8.78 8.89
N ALA A 89 -15.34 -8.29 8.16
CA ALA A 89 -15.20 -8.46 6.72
C ALA A 89 -14.36 -9.70 6.40
N SER A 90 -14.94 -10.67 5.70
CA SER A 90 -14.20 -11.86 5.22
C SER A 90 -13.45 -11.53 3.94
N TYR A 91 -12.16 -11.82 3.90
CA TYR A 91 -11.31 -11.66 2.73
C TYR A 91 -10.71 -13.00 2.32
N TYR A 92 -11.00 -13.45 1.10
CA TYR A 92 -10.47 -14.66 0.50
C TYR A 92 -9.55 -14.31 -0.69
N SER A 93 -8.80 -15.29 -1.19
CA SER A 93 -7.94 -15.10 -2.36
C SER A 93 -8.70 -15.01 -3.68
N LEU A 94 -10.01 -15.28 -3.66
CA LEU A 94 -10.93 -15.27 -4.80
C LEU A 94 -12.34 -14.92 -4.29
N ALA A 95 -13.12 -14.20 -5.09
CA ALA A 95 -14.49 -13.81 -4.73
C ALA A 95 -15.38 -15.04 -4.52
N THR A 96 -16.02 -15.15 -3.36
CA THR A 96 -16.83 -16.32 -3.00
C THR A 96 -18.32 -16.10 -3.21
N ASP A 97 -18.79 -14.88 -2.97
CA ASP A 97 -20.22 -14.49 -2.97
C ASP A 97 -20.52 -13.39 -3.99
N LYS A 98 -19.68 -12.35 -4.02
CA LYS A 98 -19.81 -11.20 -4.91
C LYS A 98 -18.45 -10.65 -5.27
N ALA A 99 -18.35 -10.13 -6.48
CA ALA A 99 -17.25 -9.27 -6.86
C ALA A 99 -17.50 -7.87 -6.29
N ARG A 100 -16.46 -7.28 -5.68
CA ARG A 100 -16.43 -5.99 -5.01
C ARG A 100 -15.51 -4.98 -5.70
N PHE A 101 -14.79 -5.36 -6.76
CA PHE A 101 -14.08 -4.43 -7.64
C PHE A 101 -13.80 -5.04 -9.02
N VAL A 102 -13.61 -4.18 -10.03
CA VAL A 102 -13.19 -4.63 -11.38
C VAL A 102 -11.79 -5.20 -11.29
N GLY A 103 -11.60 -6.43 -11.75
CA GLY A 103 -10.32 -7.15 -11.66
C GLY A 103 -10.22 -8.20 -10.56
N GLU A 104 -11.21 -8.27 -9.68
CA GLU A 104 -11.22 -9.26 -8.61
C GLU A 104 -11.18 -10.68 -9.18
N PRO A 105 -10.32 -11.58 -8.68
CA PRO A 105 -10.31 -12.98 -9.10
C PRO A 105 -11.67 -13.64 -8.84
N VAL A 106 -12.24 -14.30 -9.84
CA VAL A 106 -13.52 -15.04 -9.75
C VAL A 106 -13.39 -16.53 -10.11
N ALA A 107 -12.39 -16.90 -10.92
CA ALA A 107 -12.03 -18.28 -11.17
C ALA A 107 -10.54 -18.38 -11.53
N VAL A 108 -9.98 -19.59 -11.48
CA VAL A 108 -8.64 -19.90 -11.98
C VAL A 108 -8.72 -21.11 -12.89
N VAL A 109 -8.17 -21.00 -14.08
CA VAL A 109 -7.99 -22.13 -15.00
C VAL A 109 -6.54 -22.61 -14.92
N VAL A 110 -6.33 -23.91 -14.84
CA VAL A 110 -4.99 -24.53 -14.86
C VAL A 110 -4.86 -25.40 -16.10
N ALA A 111 -3.80 -25.19 -16.89
CA ALA A 111 -3.56 -25.91 -18.13
C ALA A 111 -2.07 -26.20 -18.36
N ARG A 112 -1.75 -27.06 -19.33
CA ARG A 112 -0.36 -27.50 -19.62
C ARG A 112 0.61 -26.38 -19.97
N ASN A 113 0.13 -25.24 -20.46
CA ASN A 113 0.93 -24.07 -20.77
C ASN A 113 0.10 -22.79 -20.64
N ARG A 114 0.80 -21.64 -20.63
CA ARG A 114 0.17 -20.32 -20.43
C ARG A 114 -0.85 -19.96 -21.50
N TYR A 115 -0.53 -20.20 -22.78
CA TYR A 115 -1.42 -19.86 -23.90
C TYR A 115 -2.76 -20.58 -23.77
N LEU A 116 -2.72 -21.89 -23.52
CA LEU A 116 -3.93 -22.69 -23.32
C LEU A 116 -4.72 -22.26 -22.06
N ALA A 117 -4.04 -21.88 -20.99
CA ALA A 117 -4.71 -21.39 -19.78
C ALA A 117 -5.48 -20.10 -20.05
N GLU A 118 -4.91 -19.18 -20.85
CA GLU A 118 -5.57 -17.93 -21.26
C GLU A 118 -6.76 -18.20 -22.20
N ASP A 119 -6.60 -19.06 -23.22
CA ASP A 119 -7.71 -19.45 -24.11
C ASP A 119 -8.87 -20.09 -23.33
N ALA A 120 -8.54 -20.99 -22.39
CA ALA A 120 -9.55 -21.67 -21.58
C ALA A 120 -10.18 -20.75 -20.52
N ALA A 121 -9.48 -19.71 -20.05
CA ALA A 121 -10.05 -18.70 -19.17
C ALA A 121 -11.16 -17.89 -19.87
N GLU A 122 -11.02 -17.59 -21.17
CA GLU A 122 -12.07 -16.94 -21.97
C GLU A 122 -13.30 -17.84 -22.19
N ALA A 123 -13.13 -19.17 -22.09
CA ALA A 123 -14.23 -20.14 -22.17
C ALA A 123 -15.00 -20.31 -20.85
N VAL A 124 -14.54 -19.69 -19.74
CA VAL A 124 -15.26 -19.68 -18.46
C VAL A 124 -16.29 -18.56 -18.46
N ILE A 125 -17.57 -18.90 -18.32
CA ILE A 125 -18.65 -17.91 -18.21
C ILE A 125 -19.05 -17.78 -16.74
N VAL A 126 -18.97 -16.57 -16.19
CA VAL A 126 -19.45 -16.26 -14.84
C VAL A 126 -20.75 -15.47 -14.96
N ARG A 127 -21.81 -15.95 -14.30
CA ARG A 127 -23.12 -15.28 -14.28
C ARG A 127 -23.18 -14.29 -13.13
N TYR A 128 -23.53 -13.04 -13.44
CA TYR A 128 -23.57 -11.95 -12.47
C TYR A 128 -24.95 -11.32 -12.33
N GLU A 129 -25.25 -10.83 -11.13
CA GLU A 129 -26.28 -9.82 -10.88
C GLU A 129 -25.57 -8.52 -10.47
N PRO A 130 -25.51 -7.49 -11.35
CA PRO A 130 -24.87 -6.22 -11.02
C PRO A 130 -25.52 -5.53 -9.82
N LEU A 131 -24.68 -4.94 -8.97
CA LEU A 131 -25.10 -4.16 -7.81
C LEU A 131 -24.64 -2.71 -7.94
N PRO A 132 -25.30 -1.75 -7.28
CA PRO A 132 -24.79 -0.39 -7.17
C PRO A 132 -23.39 -0.35 -6.58
N ALA A 133 -22.48 0.41 -7.20
CA ALA A 133 -21.10 0.55 -6.76
C ALA A 133 -20.84 1.97 -6.21
N VAL A 134 -19.90 2.08 -5.27
CA VAL A 134 -19.43 3.35 -4.72
C VAL A 134 -17.91 3.42 -4.81
N VAL A 135 -17.39 4.46 -5.48
CA VAL A 135 -15.94 4.63 -5.74
C VAL A 135 -15.37 5.91 -5.11
N ASP A 136 -16.23 6.86 -4.75
CA ASP A 136 -15.84 8.05 -4.00
C ASP A 136 -15.85 7.75 -2.50
N VAL A 137 -14.78 8.13 -1.81
CA VAL A 137 -14.55 7.76 -0.41
C VAL A 137 -15.47 8.51 0.55
N GLU A 138 -15.89 9.74 0.21
CA GLU A 138 -16.80 10.53 1.02
C GLU A 138 -18.21 9.99 0.87
N ARG A 139 -18.61 9.72 -0.38
CA ARG A 139 -19.89 9.09 -0.71
C ARG A 139 -20.08 7.73 -0.08
N ALA A 140 -19.01 6.96 0.10
CA ALA A 140 -19.07 5.64 0.74
C ALA A 140 -19.50 5.67 2.20
N LEU A 141 -19.37 6.83 2.88
CA LEU A 141 -19.76 7.02 4.28
C LEU A 141 -21.17 7.59 4.46
N GLU A 142 -21.88 7.89 3.38
CA GLU A 142 -23.23 8.44 3.48
C GLU A 142 -24.26 7.34 3.81
N PRO A 143 -25.39 7.69 4.48
CA PRO A 143 -26.36 6.70 4.96
C PRO A 143 -27.00 5.83 3.87
N ASP A 144 -27.07 6.33 2.63
CA ASP A 144 -27.64 5.66 1.47
C ASP A 144 -26.60 4.97 0.58
N ALA A 145 -25.32 4.97 0.99
CA ALA A 145 -24.24 4.36 0.23
C ALA A 145 -24.43 2.83 0.10
N PRO A 146 -24.15 2.24 -1.08
CA PRO A 146 -24.10 0.78 -1.23
C PRO A 146 -23.09 0.17 -0.24
N VAL A 147 -23.53 -0.80 0.56
CA VAL A 147 -22.67 -1.48 1.55
C VAL A 147 -21.95 -2.65 0.89
N LEU A 148 -20.62 -2.65 0.96
CA LEU A 148 -19.79 -3.71 0.37
C LEU A 148 -19.74 -4.98 1.23
N HIS A 149 -19.92 -4.86 2.54
CA HIS A 149 -19.85 -5.97 3.49
C HIS A 149 -21.01 -5.87 4.47
N GLU A 150 -22.06 -6.65 4.21
CA GLU A 150 -23.32 -6.61 4.96
C GLU A 150 -23.10 -6.92 6.45
N ALA A 151 -22.16 -7.81 6.76
CA ALA A 151 -21.79 -8.12 8.15
C ALA A 151 -21.15 -6.93 8.90
N VAL A 152 -20.55 -5.98 8.18
CA VAL A 152 -20.01 -4.74 8.75
C VAL A 152 -21.11 -3.68 8.89
N GLY A 153 -22.12 -3.70 8.03
CA GLY A 153 -23.25 -2.76 8.05
C GLY A 153 -22.92 -1.34 7.57
N SER A 154 -21.66 -1.07 7.24
CA SER A 154 -21.20 0.21 6.67
C SER A 154 -19.94 -0.02 5.83
N ASN A 155 -19.46 1.03 5.14
CA ASN A 155 -18.17 1.01 4.46
C ASN A 155 -17.00 1.51 5.32
N LEU A 156 -17.24 1.84 6.60
CA LEU A 156 -16.20 2.26 7.55
C LEU A 156 -15.55 1.01 8.15
N ALA A 157 -14.34 0.68 7.69
CA ALA A 157 -13.59 -0.48 8.19
C ALA A 157 -12.88 -0.20 9.53
N GLY A 158 -12.60 1.07 9.83
CA GLY A 158 -11.99 1.48 11.09
C GLY A 158 -11.96 3.00 11.25
N HIS A 159 -11.99 3.46 12.49
CA HIS A 159 -11.93 4.88 12.85
C HIS A 159 -11.13 5.07 14.14
N ARG A 160 -10.23 6.06 14.15
CA ARG A 160 -9.46 6.47 15.33
C ARG A 160 -9.43 7.98 15.45
N ARG A 161 -9.74 8.47 16.65
CA ARG A 161 -9.50 9.86 17.06
C ARG A 161 -8.41 9.87 18.13
N LEU A 162 -7.32 10.58 17.87
CA LEU A 162 -6.14 10.69 18.73
C LEU A 162 -5.91 12.17 19.02
N VAL A 163 -5.80 12.55 20.29
CA VAL A 163 -5.58 13.93 20.73
C VAL A 163 -4.29 13.99 21.55
N TYR A 164 -3.38 14.88 21.17
CA TYR A 164 -2.09 15.10 21.80
C TYR A 164 -1.94 16.58 22.15
N GLY A 165 -1.51 16.88 23.38
CA GLY A 165 -1.47 18.26 23.87
C GLY A 165 -2.87 18.86 24.05
N ASP A 166 -3.01 20.15 23.76
CA ASP A 166 -4.26 20.92 23.80
C ASP A 166 -4.50 21.67 22.47
N PRO A 167 -4.96 20.95 21.41
CA PRO A 167 -5.28 21.56 20.12
C PRO A 167 -6.38 22.63 20.23
N ASP A 168 -7.32 22.49 21.15
CA ASP A 168 -8.41 23.45 21.31
C ASP A 168 -7.88 24.81 21.76
N ARG A 169 -6.97 24.83 22.74
CA ARG A 169 -6.25 26.04 23.17
C ARG A 169 -5.39 26.62 22.05
N ALA A 170 -4.63 25.80 21.34
CA ALA A 170 -3.80 26.26 20.22
C ALA A 170 -4.62 27.00 19.15
N PHE A 171 -5.82 26.51 18.84
CA PHE A 171 -6.73 27.15 17.89
C PHE A 171 -7.45 28.39 18.47
N ALA A 172 -7.72 28.42 19.77
CA ALA A 172 -8.31 29.58 20.44
C ALA A 172 -7.33 30.76 20.54
N GLU A 173 -6.04 30.48 20.73
CA GLU A 173 -4.95 31.46 20.80
C GLU A 173 -4.40 31.87 19.41
N ALA A 174 -4.86 31.22 18.33
CA ALA A 174 -4.36 31.43 16.99
C ALA A 174 -4.75 32.81 16.44
N GLU A 175 -3.77 33.50 15.85
CA GLU A 175 -3.99 34.75 15.10
C GLU A 175 -4.36 34.42 13.64
N ILE A 176 -3.87 33.28 13.14
CA ILE A 176 -4.12 32.77 11.80
C ILE A 176 -4.60 31.33 11.90
N VAL A 177 -5.72 31.04 11.23
CA VAL A 177 -6.18 29.68 10.99
C VAL A 177 -6.32 29.44 9.49
N ILE A 178 -5.70 28.37 9.01
CA ILE A 178 -5.81 27.90 7.63
C ILE A 178 -6.52 26.56 7.63
N ARG A 179 -7.47 26.39 6.71
CA ARG A 179 -8.21 25.14 6.48
C ARG A 179 -8.12 24.79 5.02
N GLU A 180 -7.70 23.57 4.72
CA GLU A 180 -7.54 23.12 3.34
C GLU A 180 -8.02 21.68 3.17
N ARG A 181 -8.59 21.39 2.00
CA ARG A 181 -9.02 20.06 1.61
C ARG A 181 -8.11 19.54 0.50
N PHE A 182 -7.37 18.47 0.81
CA PHE A 182 -6.48 17.82 -0.13
C PHE A 182 -7.07 16.53 -0.71
N ARG A 183 -6.67 16.21 -1.94
CA ARG A 183 -6.86 14.90 -2.55
C ARG A 183 -5.50 14.34 -2.92
N TYR A 184 -5.18 13.17 -2.38
CA TYR A 184 -4.01 12.40 -2.78
C TYR A 184 -4.47 11.26 -3.70
N PRO A 185 -3.98 11.19 -4.95
CA PRO A 185 -4.49 10.23 -5.92
C PRO A 185 -4.06 8.81 -5.61
N LYS A 186 -4.83 7.85 -6.11
CA LYS A 186 -4.47 6.44 -6.11
C LYS A 186 -3.33 6.26 -7.10
N TYR A 187 -2.25 5.60 -6.69
CA TYR A 187 -1.10 5.35 -7.57
C TYR A 187 -0.53 3.95 -7.34
N SER A 188 0.00 3.34 -8.39
CA SER A 188 0.66 2.04 -8.31
C SER A 188 2.13 2.18 -8.67
N SER A 189 2.98 1.41 -7.99
CA SER A 189 4.33 1.18 -8.49
C SER A 189 4.28 0.09 -9.55
N THR A 190 4.96 0.31 -10.66
CA THR A 190 4.98 -0.64 -11.79
C THR A 190 6.36 -1.27 -11.92
N PRO A 191 6.75 -2.21 -11.04
CA PRO A 191 7.99 -2.94 -11.21
C PRO A 191 8.00 -3.65 -12.56
N ILE A 192 9.15 -3.66 -13.24
CA ILE A 192 9.28 -4.24 -14.58
C ILE A 192 8.89 -5.72 -14.56
N GLU A 193 9.36 -6.46 -13.56
CA GLU A 193 8.86 -7.79 -13.25
C GLU A 193 7.55 -7.68 -12.43
N THR A 194 6.47 -8.26 -12.94
CA THR A 194 5.15 -8.36 -12.29
C THR A 194 5.15 -9.44 -11.19
N TYR A 195 3.99 -9.79 -10.64
CA TYR A 195 3.90 -10.91 -9.69
C TYR A 195 4.15 -12.25 -10.38
N GLY A 196 4.82 -13.15 -9.65
CA GLY A 196 4.94 -14.55 -10.05
C GLY A 196 4.86 -15.47 -8.85
N VAL A 197 4.20 -16.61 -9.05
CA VAL A 197 4.03 -17.66 -8.05
C VAL A 197 4.18 -19.02 -8.74
N VAL A 198 4.96 -19.91 -8.13
CA VAL A 198 4.92 -21.35 -8.42
C VAL A 198 4.57 -22.08 -7.13
N ALA A 199 3.52 -22.88 -7.13
CA ALA A 199 3.06 -23.61 -5.96
C ALA A 199 3.00 -25.11 -6.21
N THR A 200 3.38 -25.89 -5.20
CA THR A 200 3.24 -27.35 -5.18
C THR A 200 2.54 -27.78 -3.90
N PHE A 201 1.84 -28.91 -3.96
CA PHE A 201 1.28 -29.59 -2.81
C PHE A 201 1.75 -31.05 -2.82
N SER A 202 2.25 -31.53 -1.68
CA SER A 202 2.59 -32.94 -1.46
C SER A 202 1.45 -33.61 -0.69
N PRO A 203 0.63 -34.47 -1.32
CA PRO A 203 -0.47 -35.16 -0.65
C PRO A 203 0.03 -36.08 0.48
N LEU A 204 1.18 -36.72 0.28
CA LEU A 204 1.78 -37.63 1.27
C LEU A 204 2.19 -36.88 2.53
N GLU A 205 2.78 -35.69 2.38
CA GLU A 205 3.26 -34.91 3.51
C GLU A 205 2.21 -33.93 4.06
N GLY A 206 1.14 -33.68 3.32
CA GLY A 206 0.17 -32.61 3.62
C GLY A 206 0.83 -31.23 3.65
N ALA A 207 1.81 -30.98 2.75
CA ALA A 207 2.68 -29.81 2.80
C ALA A 207 2.68 -29.03 1.48
N TYR A 208 2.85 -27.71 1.57
CA TYR A 208 2.98 -26.81 0.43
C TYR A 208 4.40 -26.26 0.30
N THR A 209 4.89 -26.15 -0.93
CA THR A 209 6.05 -25.31 -1.25
C THR A 209 5.65 -24.25 -2.27
N ILE A 210 5.99 -23.00 -1.98
CA ILE A 210 5.65 -21.85 -2.81
C ILE A 210 6.92 -21.06 -3.13
N TRP A 211 7.23 -20.94 -4.41
CA TRP A 211 8.18 -19.96 -4.92
C TRP A 211 7.41 -18.70 -5.31
N ALA A 212 7.85 -17.54 -4.84
CA ALA A 212 7.24 -16.27 -5.24
C ALA A 212 8.26 -15.14 -5.15
N ASN A 213 8.16 -14.15 -6.03
CA ASN A 213 8.95 -12.91 -5.92
C ASN A 213 8.40 -11.98 -4.82
N PHE A 214 8.01 -12.54 -3.69
CA PHE A 214 7.44 -11.87 -2.53
C PHE A 214 8.51 -11.07 -1.78
N MET A 215 8.21 -9.81 -1.47
CA MET A 215 9.10 -8.89 -0.72
C MET A 215 8.38 -8.25 0.48
N GLY A 216 7.56 -9.03 1.19
CA GLY A 216 6.86 -8.56 2.38
C GLY A 216 7.45 -9.08 3.69
N PRO A 217 6.90 -8.62 4.82
CA PRO A 217 7.30 -9.11 6.13
C PRO A 217 7.00 -10.61 6.27
N PHE A 218 7.88 -11.35 6.95
CA PHE A 218 7.74 -12.80 7.11
C PHE A 218 6.46 -13.20 7.87
N ILE A 219 5.78 -12.27 8.55
CA ILE A 219 4.45 -12.47 9.14
C ILE A 219 3.39 -12.96 8.13
N MET A 220 3.59 -12.74 6.83
CA MET A 220 2.70 -13.29 5.80
C MET A 220 2.78 -14.82 5.68
N HIS A 221 3.88 -15.43 6.13
CA HIS A 221 4.03 -16.89 6.17
C HIS A 221 3.04 -17.55 7.14
N PRO A 222 3.01 -17.22 8.45
CA PRO A 222 2.03 -17.81 9.37
C PRO A 222 0.58 -17.44 9.01
N LEU A 223 0.34 -16.25 8.45
CA LEU A 223 -0.99 -15.89 7.94
C LEU A 223 -1.43 -16.81 6.78
N THR A 224 -0.53 -17.08 5.83
CA THR A 224 -0.82 -17.97 4.71
C THR A 224 -1.00 -19.42 5.16
N ALA A 225 -0.18 -19.91 6.11
CA ALA A 225 -0.32 -21.25 6.68
C ALA A 225 -1.70 -21.44 7.33
N ARG A 226 -2.14 -20.44 8.12
CA ARG A 226 -3.46 -20.43 8.75
C ARG A 226 -4.61 -20.45 7.74
N VAL A 227 -4.51 -19.65 6.67
CA VAL A 227 -5.49 -19.64 5.58
C VAL A 227 -5.58 -20.99 4.88
N LEU A 228 -4.44 -21.62 4.59
CA LEU A 228 -4.37 -22.94 3.97
C LEU A 228 -4.72 -24.09 4.93
N GLY A 229 -4.94 -23.80 6.22
CA GLY A 229 -5.31 -24.78 7.23
C GLY A 229 -4.19 -25.78 7.58
N VAL A 230 -2.92 -25.38 7.43
CA VAL A 230 -1.76 -26.24 7.72
C VAL A 230 -0.91 -25.68 8.86
N PRO A 231 -0.20 -26.53 9.62
CA PRO A 231 0.86 -26.09 10.52
C PRO A 231 1.95 -25.30 9.77
N GLU A 232 2.59 -24.33 10.42
CA GLU A 232 3.60 -23.46 9.79
C GLU A 232 4.78 -24.25 9.19
N ASN A 233 5.20 -25.34 9.85
CA ASN A 233 6.27 -26.23 9.36
C ASN A 233 5.85 -27.09 8.14
N LYS A 234 4.58 -27.03 7.72
CA LYS A 234 4.05 -27.65 6.50
C LYS A 234 3.86 -26.65 5.36
N LEU A 235 4.34 -25.42 5.52
CA LEU A 235 4.39 -24.40 4.48
C LEU A 235 5.84 -23.94 4.29
N ARG A 236 6.35 -24.02 3.07
CA ARG A 236 7.67 -23.49 2.70
C ARG A 236 7.55 -22.36 1.68
N PHE A 237 8.09 -21.18 2.02
CA PHE A 237 8.26 -20.07 1.08
C PHE A 237 9.70 -20.03 0.57
N ILE A 238 9.86 -19.81 -0.74
CA ILE A 238 11.16 -19.66 -1.38
C ILE A 238 11.11 -18.42 -2.27
N VAL A 239 12.04 -17.50 -2.05
CA VAL A 239 12.18 -16.29 -2.86
C VAL A 239 13.26 -16.55 -3.92
N PRO A 240 13.04 -16.15 -5.19
CA PRO A 240 14.06 -16.28 -6.24
C PRO A 240 15.33 -15.48 -5.89
N GLY A 241 16.43 -15.81 -6.57
CA GLY A 241 17.71 -15.12 -6.34
C GLY A 241 17.68 -13.64 -6.73
N ASP A 242 16.80 -13.28 -7.67
CA ASP A 242 16.63 -11.92 -8.16
C ASP A 242 15.14 -11.56 -8.25
N ILE A 243 14.83 -10.28 -8.02
CA ILE A 243 13.49 -9.70 -8.13
C ILE A 243 13.60 -8.41 -8.93
N GLY A 244 12.83 -8.32 -10.02
CA GLY A 244 12.84 -7.19 -10.96
C GLY A 244 12.10 -5.95 -10.46
N GLY A 245 12.39 -5.53 -9.22
CA GLY A 245 11.74 -4.44 -8.50
C GLY A 245 10.49 -4.87 -7.72
N SER A 246 10.15 -4.13 -6.67
CA SER A 246 8.93 -4.34 -5.86
C SER A 246 8.30 -3.01 -5.49
N PHE A 247 9.10 -2.10 -4.90
CA PHE A 247 8.61 -0.80 -4.42
C PHE A 247 7.47 -0.90 -3.38
N GLY A 248 7.44 -2.00 -2.64
CA GLY A 248 6.43 -2.31 -1.61
C GLY A 248 5.29 -3.20 -2.13
N ILE A 249 4.96 -3.10 -3.42
CA ILE A 249 3.76 -3.71 -4.00
C ILE A 249 3.78 -5.23 -3.85
N LYS A 250 4.93 -5.89 -4.05
CA LYS A 250 5.10 -7.35 -3.93
C LYS A 250 4.92 -7.90 -2.51
N SER A 251 4.66 -7.04 -1.51
CA SER A 251 4.18 -7.49 -0.19
C SER A 251 2.72 -7.99 -0.24
N SER A 252 1.97 -7.59 -1.26
CA SER A 252 0.53 -7.82 -1.39
C SER A 252 0.15 -9.09 -2.14
N MET A 253 1.12 -9.91 -2.58
CA MET A 253 0.87 -11.11 -3.38
C MET A 253 0.48 -12.36 -2.59
N TYR A 254 0.54 -12.33 -1.25
CA TYR A 254 0.21 -13.48 -0.41
C TYR A 254 -1.19 -14.10 -0.67
N PRO A 255 -2.24 -13.35 -1.09
CA PRO A 255 -3.51 -13.97 -1.49
C PRO A 255 -3.36 -14.82 -2.75
N TYR A 256 -2.59 -14.35 -3.74
CA TYR A 256 -2.28 -15.12 -4.95
C TYR A 256 -1.40 -16.34 -4.66
N MET A 257 -0.50 -16.25 -3.67
CA MET A 257 0.27 -17.41 -3.18
C MET A 257 -0.67 -18.49 -2.63
N ALA A 258 -1.63 -18.12 -1.77
CA ALA A 258 -2.63 -19.05 -1.27
C ALA A 258 -3.52 -19.60 -2.40
N LEU A 259 -3.92 -18.76 -3.36
CA LEU A 259 -4.74 -19.17 -4.49
C LEU A 259 -4.05 -20.25 -5.34
N MET A 260 -2.78 -20.03 -5.69
CA MET A 260 -2.03 -21.02 -6.48
C MET A 260 -1.74 -22.29 -5.68
N ALA A 261 -1.58 -22.20 -4.35
CA ALA A 261 -1.50 -23.37 -3.50
C ALA A 261 -2.80 -24.20 -3.50
N VAL A 262 -3.96 -23.55 -3.42
CA VAL A 262 -5.28 -24.21 -3.56
C VAL A 262 -5.41 -24.86 -4.94
N ALA A 263 -5.03 -24.15 -6.00
CA ALA A 263 -5.05 -24.68 -7.36
C ALA A 263 -4.17 -25.93 -7.48
N ALA A 264 -2.92 -25.88 -7.01
CA ALA A 264 -2.01 -27.03 -7.02
C ALA A 264 -2.54 -28.22 -6.22
N ARG A 265 -3.20 -27.98 -5.08
CA ARG A 265 -3.84 -29.05 -4.30
C ARG A 265 -5.02 -29.68 -5.04
N LEU A 266 -5.84 -28.91 -5.73
CA LEU A 266 -7.02 -29.44 -6.42
C LEU A 266 -6.65 -30.19 -7.70
N THR A 267 -5.71 -29.66 -8.47
CA THR A 267 -5.31 -30.23 -9.77
C THR A 267 -4.21 -31.28 -9.65
N GLN A 268 -3.62 -31.43 -8.47
CA GLN A 268 -2.56 -32.43 -8.19
C GLN A 268 -1.33 -32.27 -9.10
N VAL A 269 -1.07 -31.05 -9.59
CA VAL A 269 0.12 -30.69 -10.36
C VAL A 269 0.75 -29.41 -9.80
N PRO A 270 2.06 -29.17 -10.00
CA PRO A 270 2.64 -27.86 -9.77
C PRO A 270 1.98 -26.78 -10.63
N VAL A 271 1.66 -25.64 -10.02
CA VAL A 271 0.96 -24.53 -10.71
C VAL A 271 1.83 -23.29 -10.70
N LYS A 272 2.08 -22.73 -11.88
CA LYS A 272 2.79 -21.47 -12.12
C LYS A 272 1.82 -20.41 -12.63
N TRP A 273 1.79 -19.27 -11.97
CA TRP A 273 1.09 -18.07 -12.45
C TRP A 273 2.09 -16.92 -12.52
N ILE A 274 2.12 -16.26 -13.67
CA ILE A 274 2.89 -15.04 -13.92
C ILE A 274 1.87 -13.99 -14.36
N GLU A 275 1.74 -12.96 -13.54
CA GLU A 275 0.83 -11.83 -13.77
C GLU A 275 1.27 -11.05 -15.02
N ASP A 276 0.34 -10.66 -15.89
CA ASP A 276 0.65 -9.73 -16.96
C ASP A 276 0.60 -8.25 -16.51
N ARG A 277 0.98 -7.31 -17.39
CA ARG A 277 0.95 -5.87 -17.03
C ARG A 277 -0.47 -5.34 -16.82
N ARG A 278 -1.46 -5.83 -17.56
CA ARG A 278 -2.85 -5.40 -17.45
C ARG A 278 -3.44 -5.85 -16.12
N GLU A 279 -3.24 -7.11 -15.75
CA GLU A 279 -3.59 -7.68 -14.45
C GLU A 279 -2.92 -6.87 -13.32
N HIS A 280 -1.64 -6.53 -13.49
CA HIS A 280 -0.92 -5.74 -12.51
C HIS A 280 -1.55 -4.36 -12.25
N LEU A 281 -1.90 -3.64 -13.32
CA LEU A 281 -2.54 -2.34 -13.20
C LEU A 281 -3.98 -2.44 -12.67
N LEU A 282 -4.63 -3.57 -12.92
CA LEU A 282 -6.04 -3.78 -12.58
C LEU A 282 -6.23 -4.25 -11.13
N ALA A 283 -5.45 -5.24 -10.67
CA ALA A 283 -5.81 -6.08 -9.52
C ALA A 283 -4.65 -6.44 -8.58
N SER A 284 -3.50 -5.78 -8.74
CA SER A 284 -2.36 -5.96 -7.86
C SER A 284 -2.58 -5.27 -6.49
N SER A 285 -1.88 -4.18 -6.23
CA SER A 285 -2.04 -3.32 -5.06
C SER A 285 -1.78 -1.90 -5.51
N SER A 286 -2.31 -0.91 -4.81
CA SER A 286 -1.90 0.48 -4.99
C SER A 286 -1.48 1.10 -3.67
N GLY A 287 -0.86 2.27 -3.75
CA GLY A 287 -0.90 3.22 -2.65
C GLY A 287 -2.33 3.71 -2.45
N THR A 288 -2.68 3.98 -1.21
CA THR A 288 -3.99 4.47 -0.78
C THR A 288 -4.31 5.83 -1.39
N ASP A 289 -5.50 6.02 -1.97
CA ASP A 289 -6.03 7.36 -2.21
C ASP A 289 -6.63 7.93 -0.93
N ARG A 290 -6.49 9.24 -0.75
CA ARG A 290 -6.91 9.94 0.46
C ARG A 290 -7.65 11.22 0.12
N VAL A 291 -8.75 11.46 0.83
CA VAL A 291 -9.27 12.82 1.02
C VAL A 291 -8.86 13.27 2.40
N ALA A 292 -8.13 14.38 2.48
CA ALA A 292 -7.64 14.93 3.73
C ALA A 292 -8.17 16.34 3.96
N TYR A 293 -8.38 16.66 5.23
CA TYR A 293 -8.80 17.93 5.77
C TYR A 293 -7.74 18.34 6.79
N ARG A 294 -7.04 19.42 6.52
CA ARG A 294 -5.97 19.92 7.38
C ARG A 294 -6.37 21.29 7.90
N GLU A 295 -6.19 21.48 9.20
CA GLU A 295 -6.29 22.79 9.84
C GLU A 295 -4.97 23.11 10.53
N LEU A 296 -4.50 24.34 10.37
CA LEU A 296 -3.26 24.85 10.97
C LEU A 296 -3.58 26.12 11.75
N ALA A 297 -3.15 26.16 13.01
CA ALA A 297 -3.18 27.32 13.88
C ALA A 297 -1.79 27.94 14.01
N ALA A 298 -1.66 29.26 13.78
CA ALA A 298 -0.39 29.97 13.83
C ALA A 298 -0.52 31.41 14.36
N ARG A 299 0.62 31.99 14.73
CA ARG A 299 0.80 33.42 15.00
C ARG A 299 1.10 34.20 13.72
N ASN A 300 0.98 35.52 13.76
CA ASN A 300 1.33 36.42 12.64
C ASN A 300 2.83 36.39 12.27
N ASP A 301 3.70 35.90 13.16
CA ASP A 301 5.11 35.66 12.85
C ASP A 301 5.35 34.29 12.19
N GLY A 302 4.32 33.52 11.85
CA GLY A 302 4.44 32.22 11.22
C GLY A 302 4.83 31.08 12.15
N THR A 303 4.89 31.29 13.46
CA THR A 303 5.03 30.21 14.46
C THR A 303 3.74 29.37 14.50
N ILE A 304 3.88 28.06 14.34
CA ILE A 304 2.76 27.10 14.39
C ILE A 304 2.48 26.75 15.84
N LEU A 305 1.22 26.87 16.24
CA LEU A 305 0.73 26.53 17.57
C LEU A 305 0.26 25.07 17.61
N GLY A 306 -0.45 24.62 16.58
CA GLY A 306 -0.96 23.26 16.49
C GLY A 306 -1.64 22.95 15.18
N MET A 307 -1.98 21.68 14.97
CA MET A 307 -2.69 21.23 13.77
C MET A 307 -3.82 20.25 14.10
N ARG A 308 -4.88 20.29 13.29
CA ARG A 308 -5.90 19.23 13.25
C ARG A 308 -5.85 18.51 11.92
N TYR A 309 -5.85 17.19 12.03
CA TYR A 309 -5.63 16.25 10.96
C TYR A 309 -6.87 15.39 10.81
N ARG A 310 -7.62 15.52 9.72
CA ARG A 310 -8.72 14.60 9.42
C ARG A 310 -8.53 13.97 8.05
N TRP A 311 -8.75 12.67 7.91
CA TRP A 311 -8.69 12.03 6.60
C TRP A 311 -9.58 10.80 6.45
N LEU A 312 -9.88 10.52 5.19
CA LEU A 312 -10.57 9.33 4.72
C LEU A 312 -9.64 8.58 3.77
N ASP A 313 -9.12 7.44 4.23
CA ASP A 313 -8.26 6.55 3.45
C ASP A 313 -9.11 5.49 2.75
N ASN A 314 -9.02 5.46 1.42
CA ASN A 314 -9.74 4.50 0.62
C ASN A 314 -8.91 3.23 0.42
N ILE A 315 -9.34 2.12 1.02
CA ILE A 315 -8.62 0.84 0.97
C ILE A 315 -9.11 -0.14 -0.11
N GLY A 316 -10.13 0.27 -0.88
CA GLY A 316 -10.76 -0.58 -1.90
C GLY A 316 -11.73 -1.60 -1.32
N GLY A 317 -11.95 -2.70 -2.06
CA GLY A 317 -13.09 -3.60 -1.83
C GLY A 317 -13.02 -4.41 -0.53
N TYR A 318 -11.85 -4.51 0.10
CA TYR A 318 -11.62 -5.26 1.34
C TYR A 318 -10.55 -4.60 2.18
N ILE A 319 -10.65 -4.76 3.49
CA ILE A 319 -9.49 -4.59 4.38
C ILE A 319 -8.59 -5.83 4.26
N ARG A 320 -7.30 -5.65 3.98
CA ARG A 320 -6.32 -6.75 4.01
C ARG A 320 -5.04 -6.32 4.71
N SER A 321 -4.38 -7.24 5.40
CA SER A 321 -3.08 -6.96 6.01
C SER A 321 -2.05 -6.48 4.96
N PRO A 322 -1.20 -5.48 5.29
CA PRO A 322 -1.05 -4.84 6.60
C PRO A 322 -1.93 -3.59 6.85
N GLU A 323 -3.07 -3.42 6.17
CA GLU A 323 -4.01 -2.35 6.50
C GLU A 323 -4.57 -2.49 7.93
N PRO A 324 -4.80 -1.38 8.65
CA PRO A 324 -4.79 0.03 8.20
C PRO A 324 -3.40 0.72 8.35
N GLY A 325 -2.30 0.01 8.13
CA GLY A 325 -0.97 0.60 8.21
C GLY A 325 -0.74 1.76 7.22
N CYS A 326 -1.47 1.86 6.10
CA CYS A 326 -1.44 3.06 5.24
C CYS A 326 -2.00 4.32 5.92
N SER A 327 -2.67 4.21 7.06
CA SER A 327 -3.14 5.37 7.82
C SER A 327 -2.18 5.72 8.95
N PHE A 328 -1.63 4.71 9.62
CA PHE A 328 -0.94 4.88 10.91
C PHE A 328 0.56 4.62 10.88
N ARG A 329 1.17 4.17 9.77
CA ARG A 329 2.63 4.05 9.68
C ARG A 329 3.37 5.33 10.10
N PRO A 330 2.93 6.55 9.74
CA PRO A 330 3.62 7.76 10.15
C PRO A 330 3.21 8.27 11.54
N SER A 331 2.54 7.45 12.36
CA SER A 331 2.06 7.89 13.68
C SER A 331 3.17 8.41 14.58
N GLY A 332 4.36 7.81 14.52
CA GLY A 332 5.53 8.26 15.27
C GLY A 332 6.15 9.58 14.78
N ASN A 333 5.69 10.13 13.65
CA ASN A 333 6.30 11.30 13.02
C ASN A 333 5.28 12.22 12.33
N PHE A 334 4.02 12.26 12.78
CA PHE A 334 2.96 13.09 12.21
C PHE A 334 3.27 14.60 12.13
N VAL A 335 4.22 15.09 12.94
CA VAL A 335 4.65 16.49 12.92
C VAL A 335 5.81 16.76 11.95
N GLY A 336 6.36 15.72 11.31
CA GLY A 336 7.50 15.84 10.40
C GLY A 336 8.69 16.50 11.10
N PRO A 337 9.39 17.46 10.46
CA PRO A 337 10.52 18.18 11.04
C PRO A 337 10.12 19.36 11.96
N TYR A 338 8.84 19.55 12.28
CA TYR A 338 8.33 20.77 12.92
C TYR A 338 8.06 20.62 14.42
N LEU A 339 8.09 21.75 15.14
CA LEU A 339 8.13 21.82 16.60
C LEU A 339 6.79 21.68 17.35
N PHE A 340 5.65 21.86 16.68
CA PHE A 340 4.35 21.96 17.34
C PHE A 340 4.00 20.68 18.13
N GLN A 341 3.34 20.86 19.28
CA GLN A 341 2.99 19.76 20.21
C GLN A 341 1.48 19.51 20.29
N ASP A 342 0.67 20.49 19.91
CA ASP A 342 -0.78 20.38 19.97
C ASP A 342 -1.30 19.80 18.65
N LEU A 343 -1.71 18.53 18.67
CA LEU A 343 -2.12 17.77 17.49
C LEU A 343 -3.39 16.95 17.76
N GLU A 344 -4.39 17.09 16.88
CA GLU A 344 -5.53 16.17 16.82
C GLU A 344 -5.50 15.39 15.50
N VAL A 345 -5.75 14.08 15.55
CA VAL A 345 -5.83 13.17 14.40
C VAL A 345 -7.16 12.42 14.41
N ASP A 346 -7.95 12.59 13.36
CA ASP A 346 -9.20 11.89 13.06
C ASP A 346 -9.02 11.10 11.75
N ALA A 347 -8.84 9.78 11.89
CA ALA A 347 -8.46 8.88 10.82
C ALA A 347 -9.56 7.87 10.55
N SER A 348 -10.13 7.88 9.34
CA SER A 348 -11.12 6.91 8.88
C SER A 348 -10.57 6.05 7.75
N VAL A 349 -10.83 4.75 7.81
CA VAL A 349 -10.44 3.74 6.82
C VAL A 349 -11.71 3.23 6.15
N VAL A 350 -11.82 3.42 4.84
CA VAL A 350 -13.08 3.32 4.10
C VAL A 350 -12.96 2.36 2.93
N MET A 351 -13.91 1.44 2.81
CA MET A 351 -14.00 0.49 1.72
C MET A 351 -14.77 1.09 0.54
N THR A 352 -14.30 0.84 -0.68
CA THR A 352 -14.96 1.28 -1.93
C THR A 352 -14.82 0.22 -3.00
N ASN A 353 -15.59 0.29 -4.09
CA ASN A 353 -15.51 -0.63 -5.22
C ASN A 353 -14.30 -0.38 -6.13
N LYS A 354 -13.11 -0.29 -5.54
CA LYS A 354 -11.81 -0.18 -6.22
C LYS A 354 -10.90 -1.33 -5.78
N SER A 355 -9.84 -1.57 -6.55
CA SER A 355 -8.77 -2.52 -6.19
C SER A 355 -8.17 -2.26 -4.80
N LEU A 356 -7.60 -3.27 -4.18
CA LEU A 356 -7.10 -3.16 -2.82
C LEU A 356 -5.83 -2.31 -2.74
N THR A 357 -5.62 -1.66 -1.59
CA THR A 357 -4.41 -0.92 -1.28
C THR A 357 -3.38 -1.79 -0.54
N GLY A 358 -2.20 -1.22 -0.33
CA GLY A 358 -1.16 -1.81 0.48
C GLY A 358 0.13 -1.02 0.39
N PRO A 359 1.24 -1.57 0.90
CA PRO A 359 2.53 -0.91 0.88
C PRO A 359 2.97 -0.50 -0.53
N ASN A 360 3.19 0.80 -0.69
CA ASN A 360 3.79 1.39 -1.88
C ASN A 360 4.74 2.50 -1.42
N ARG A 361 5.99 2.46 -1.89
CA ARG A 361 7.15 3.30 -1.53
C ARG A 361 6.82 4.47 -0.58
N GLY A 362 7.16 4.31 0.69
CA GLY A 362 6.91 5.33 1.72
C GLY A 362 5.58 5.17 2.45
N TYR A 363 4.71 4.22 2.09
CA TYR A 363 3.59 3.69 2.88
C TYR A 363 2.93 4.74 3.80
N ALA A 364 2.11 5.63 3.22
CA ALA A 364 1.44 6.78 3.85
C ALA A 364 2.26 8.07 4.07
N CYS A 365 3.59 8.00 4.13
CA CYS A 365 4.38 9.19 4.44
C CYS A 365 4.29 10.25 3.33
N GLY A 366 4.14 9.83 2.07
CA GLY A 366 3.89 10.76 0.96
C GLY A 366 2.63 11.61 1.15
N HIS A 367 1.56 11.02 1.68
CA HIS A 367 0.33 11.74 2.03
C HIS A 367 0.58 12.79 3.10
N LEU A 368 1.24 12.38 4.18
CA LEU A 368 1.56 13.28 5.30
C LEU A 368 2.37 14.48 4.80
N TYR A 369 3.51 14.26 4.13
CA TYR A 369 4.36 15.38 3.72
C TYR A 369 3.75 16.23 2.64
N PHE A 370 3.02 15.65 1.69
CA PHE A 370 2.30 16.46 0.71
C PHE A 370 1.36 17.43 1.43
N GLU A 371 0.55 16.93 2.36
CA GLU A 371 -0.46 17.73 3.04
C GLU A 371 0.18 18.74 4.00
N THR A 372 1.15 18.32 4.82
CA THR A 372 1.86 19.20 5.76
C THR A 372 2.66 20.28 5.02
N GLU A 373 3.47 19.93 4.01
CA GLU A 373 4.27 20.92 3.28
C GLU A 373 3.40 21.90 2.47
N ARG A 374 2.24 21.45 1.99
CA ARG A 374 1.26 22.36 1.38
C ARG A 374 0.68 23.33 2.40
N MET A 375 0.42 22.90 3.64
CA MET A 375 0.01 23.81 4.72
C MET A 375 1.12 24.82 5.06
N MET A 376 2.39 24.43 5.03
CA MET A 376 3.52 25.35 5.20
C MET A 376 3.57 26.43 4.12
N ASP A 377 3.35 26.04 2.86
CA ASP A 377 3.29 26.99 1.74
C ASP A 377 2.08 27.93 1.85
N LEU A 378 0.91 27.42 2.24
CA LEU A 378 -0.30 28.24 2.44
C LEU A 378 -0.13 29.24 3.59
N LEU A 379 0.57 28.84 4.65
CA LEU A 379 0.92 29.76 5.74
C LEU A 379 1.86 30.86 5.26
N ALA A 380 2.89 30.52 4.49
CA ALA A 380 3.80 31.50 3.90
C ALA A 380 3.09 32.46 2.95
N GLU A 381 2.18 31.95 2.10
CA GLU A 381 1.36 32.76 1.21
C GLU A 381 0.45 33.71 2.00
N ARG A 382 -0.23 33.23 3.04
CA ARG A 382 -1.10 34.04 3.90
C ARG A 382 -0.35 35.17 4.61
N LEU A 383 0.91 34.93 4.97
CA LEU A 383 1.76 35.88 5.67
C LEU A 383 2.62 36.75 4.75
N GLU A 384 2.56 36.51 3.43
CA GLU A 384 3.45 37.12 2.44
C GLU A 384 4.94 36.95 2.78
N LEU A 385 5.30 35.79 3.35
CA LEU A 385 6.66 35.42 3.73
C LEU A 385 7.28 34.47 2.71
N ASP A 386 8.62 34.44 2.68
CA ASP A 386 9.30 33.37 1.97
C ASP A 386 8.99 32.01 2.64
N PRO A 387 8.58 30.97 1.88
CA PRO A 387 8.22 29.66 2.43
C PRO A 387 9.37 28.91 3.11
N VAL A 388 10.63 29.25 2.82
CA VAL A 388 11.79 28.75 3.58
C VAL A 388 11.80 29.35 4.97
N GLU A 389 11.42 30.62 5.12
CA GLU A 389 11.50 31.32 6.39
C GLU A 389 10.43 30.84 7.38
N VAL A 390 9.23 30.58 6.89
CA VAL A 390 8.18 29.92 7.69
C VAL A 390 8.63 28.54 8.16
N ARG A 391 9.29 27.76 7.29
CA ARG A 391 9.84 26.45 7.69
C ARG A 391 10.90 26.60 8.76
N ARG A 392 11.91 27.46 8.55
CA ARG A 392 13.01 27.72 9.52
C ARG A 392 12.50 28.02 10.93
N ARG A 393 11.49 28.88 11.04
CA ARG A 393 10.89 29.27 12.33
C ARG A 393 10.32 28.09 13.11
N ASN A 394 9.90 27.04 12.40
CA ASN A 394 9.19 25.91 12.99
C ASN A 394 10.05 24.65 13.07
N LEU A 395 11.29 24.62 12.58
CA LEU A 395 12.13 23.43 12.59
C LEU A 395 12.57 23.02 14.00
N ILE A 396 12.57 21.72 14.24
CA ILE A 396 13.26 21.12 15.38
C ILE A 396 14.76 21.42 15.26
N GLN A 397 15.34 21.97 16.32
CA GLN A 397 16.73 22.40 16.36
C GLN A 397 17.67 21.24 16.74
N PRO A 398 18.95 21.26 16.29
CA PRO A 398 19.91 20.19 16.58
C PRO A 398 20.11 19.92 18.08
N GLY A 399 20.02 20.95 18.91
CA GLY A 399 20.15 20.84 20.37
C GLY A 399 18.94 20.23 21.08
N GLN A 400 17.85 19.91 20.36
CA GLN A 400 16.63 19.33 20.93
C GLN A 400 16.55 17.81 20.75
N PHE A 401 17.53 17.19 20.09
CA PHE A 401 17.59 15.73 19.94
C PHE A 401 18.22 15.05 21.17
N PRO A 402 17.76 13.84 21.56
CA PRO A 402 16.63 13.12 20.98
C PRO A 402 15.29 13.83 21.28
N TYR A 403 14.47 14.01 20.25
CA TYR A 403 13.24 14.79 20.32
C TYR A 403 12.04 13.86 20.43
N ARG A 404 11.18 14.09 21.42
CA ARG A 404 9.92 13.37 21.56
C ARG A 404 8.81 14.14 20.86
N SER A 405 8.29 13.56 19.78
CA SER A 405 7.09 14.07 19.08
C SER A 405 5.84 13.95 19.99
N PRO A 406 4.76 14.73 19.72
CA PRO A 406 3.57 14.68 20.57
C PRO A 406 2.88 13.31 20.57
N THR A 407 3.07 12.54 19.50
CA THR A 407 2.56 11.16 19.38
C THR A 407 3.41 10.12 20.13
N GLY A 408 4.48 10.56 20.81
CA GLY A 408 5.37 9.73 21.60
C GLY A 408 6.55 9.12 20.83
N GLY A 409 6.61 9.30 19.50
CA GLY A 409 7.74 8.87 18.68
C GLY A 409 9.02 9.62 19.05
N LEU A 410 10.13 8.88 19.14
CA LEU A 410 11.43 9.43 19.51
C LEU A 410 12.28 9.61 18.26
N TYR A 411 12.53 10.86 17.87
CA TYR A 411 13.51 11.18 16.85
C TYR A 411 14.89 11.13 17.49
N ASP A 412 15.76 10.30 16.94
CA ASP A 412 17.06 9.97 17.51
C ASP A 412 18.07 11.12 17.37
N SER A 413 18.20 11.68 16.16
CA SER A 413 19.14 12.74 15.83
C SER A 413 18.73 13.50 14.57
N GLY A 414 19.24 14.74 14.40
CA GLY A 414 19.03 15.51 13.18
C GLY A 414 19.65 16.90 13.23
N ASP A 415 19.99 17.44 12.07
CA ASP A 415 20.32 18.85 11.87
C ASP A 415 19.56 19.39 10.66
N TYR A 416 18.28 19.66 10.88
CA TYR A 416 17.35 20.07 9.82
C TYR A 416 17.67 21.46 9.26
N PRO A 417 18.05 22.47 10.08
CA PRO A 417 18.51 23.76 9.56
C PRO A 417 19.71 23.62 8.62
N ALA A 418 20.75 22.87 9.02
CA ALA A 418 21.93 22.69 8.16
C ALA A 418 21.60 21.93 6.87
N ALA A 419 20.72 20.92 6.93
CA ALA A 419 20.26 20.20 5.75
C ALA A 419 19.48 21.11 4.77
N LEU A 420 18.59 21.97 5.29
CA LEU A 420 17.87 22.97 4.51
C LEU A 420 18.83 23.99 3.90
N ASP A 421 19.77 24.54 4.68
CA ASP A 421 20.80 25.46 4.19
C ASP A 421 21.59 24.85 3.03
N LYS A 422 22.02 23.60 3.19
CA LYS A 422 22.81 22.93 2.16
C LYS A 422 22.00 22.70 0.88
N ALA A 423 20.74 22.33 1.00
CA ALA A 423 19.85 22.16 -0.15
C ALA A 423 19.64 23.48 -0.90
N LEU A 424 19.43 24.59 -0.18
CA LEU A 424 19.23 25.92 -0.75
C LEU A 424 20.49 26.47 -1.42
N GLU A 425 21.66 26.23 -0.83
CA GLU A 425 22.97 26.56 -1.41
C GLU A 425 23.17 25.82 -2.74
N LEU A 426 23.01 24.49 -2.75
CA LEU A 426 23.18 23.66 -3.94
C LEU A 426 22.19 24.02 -5.06
N ALA A 427 20.97 24.41 -4.70
CA ALA A 427 19.96 24.84 -5.65
C ALA A 427 20.18 26.28 -6.18
N GLY A 428 21.03 27.08 -5.52
CA GLY A 428 21.15 28.51 -5.83
C GLY A 428 19.85 29.28 -5.58
N TYR A 429 19.20 29.03 -4.44
CA TYR A 429 17.82 29.46 -4.15
C TYR A 429 17.54 30.95 -4.42
N GLN A 430 18.44 31.85 -4.03
CA GLN A 430 18.26 33.29 -4.27
C GLN A 430 18.28 33.64 -5.76
N ALA A 431 19.11 32.97 -6.56
CA ALA A 431 19.11 33.13 -8.01
C ALA A 431 17.81 32.59 -8.63
N LEU A 432 17.29 31.45 -8.12
CA LEU A 432 15.98 30.94 -8.53
C LEU A 432 14.84 31.91 -8.21
N ARG A 433 14.85 32.55 -7.03
CA ARG A 433 13.88 33.59 -6.66
C ARG A 433 13.94 34.81 -7.58
N ALA A 434 15.14 35.28 -7.92
CA ALA A 434 15.31 36.35 -8.90
C ALA A 434 14.79 35.95 -10.30
N GLU A 435 15.07 34.71 -10.75
CA GLU A 435 14.53 34.21 -12.01
C GLU A 435 13.00 34.09 -11.99
N GLN A 436 12.42 33.63 -10.88
CA GLN A 436 10.98 33.57 -10.71
C GLN A 436 10.33 34.95 -10.89
N ALA A 437 10.89 35.99 -10.27
CA ALA A 437 10.38 37.36 -10.41
C ALA A 437 10.45 37.84 -11.87
N ARG A 438 11.59 37.63 -12.55
CA ARG A 438 11.75 37.97 -13.97
C ARG A 438 10.78 37.21 -14.87
N ALA A 439 10.61 35.91 -14.63
CA ALA A 439 9.69 35.06 -15.39
C ALA A 439 8.24 35.54 -15.25
N ARG A 440 7.79 35.83 -14.01
CA ARG A 440 6.43 36.33 -13.75
C ARG A 440 6.19 37.71 -14.38
N ALA A 441 7.16 38.62 -14.31
CA ALA A 441 7.08 39.92 -14.98
C ALA A 441 6.96 39.79 -16.51
N ALA A 442 7.52 38.71 -17.09
CA ALA A 442 7.39 38.36 -18.50
C ALA A 442 6.15 37.50 -18.83
N GLY A 443 5.20 37.34 -17.90
CA GLY A 443 3.99 36.55 -18.11
C GLY A 443 4.19 35.02 -18.09
N ARG A 444 5.34 34.53 -17.63
CA ARG A 444 5.63 33.08 -17.50
C ARG A 444 5.34 32.57 -16.08
N CYS A 445 4.83 31.35 -15.98
CA CYS A 445 4.73 30.64 -14.71
C CYS A 445 6.06 29.97 -14.36
N PHE A 446 6.69 30.41 -13.26
CA PHE A 446 7.90 29.78 -12.71
C PHE A 446 7.66 29.43 -11.24
N GLY A 447 7.78 28.15 -10.90
CA GLY A 447 7.56 27.62 -9.55
C GLY A 447 8.84 27.15 -8.90
N ILE A 448 8.94 27.34 -7.58
CA ILE A 448 10.02 26.80 -6.75
C ILE A 448 9.33 26.05 -5.61
N GLY A 449 9.51 24.73 -5.56
CA GLY A 449 8.97 23.89 -4.49
C GLY A 449 10.07 23.58 -3.47
N VAL A 450 9.73 23.66 -2.18
CA VAL A 450 10.59 23.25 -1.07
C VAL A 450 9.78 22.29 -0.20
N ALA A 451 10.37 21.17 0.17
CA ALA A 451 9.74 20.19 1.04
C ALA A 451 10.76 19.63 2.03
N LEU A 452 10.36 19.48 3.30
CA LEU A 452 11.15 18.85 4.34
C LEU A 452 10.40 17.65 4.90
N ALA A 453 11.09 16.51 5.04
CA ALA A 453 10.50 15.26 5.46
C ALA A 453 11.41 14.54 6.46
N VAL A 454 10.79 13.89 7.45
CA VAL A 454 11.48 13.08 8.47
C VAL A 454 10.79 11.73 8.52
N ASP A 455 11.35 10.74 7.84
CA ASP A 455 10.75 9.42 7.68
C ASP A 455 11.28 8.39 8.69
N PRO A 456 10.41 7.51 9.24
CA PRO A 456 10.87 6.35 9.98
C PRO A 456 11.58 5.37 9.03
N SER A 457 12.89 5.21 9.20
CA SER A 457 13.76 4.41 8.33
C SER A 457 13.54 2.90 8.46
N VAL A 458 12.99 2.44 9.59
CA VAL A 458 12.64 1.04 9.87
C VAL A 458 11.15 0.93 10.18
N SER A 459 10.53 -0.19 9.76
CA SER A 459 9.12 -0.44 10.06
C SER A 459 8.90 -0.59 11.57
N ASN A 460 8.30 0.40 12.19
CA ASN A 460 7.78 0.31 13.55
C ASN A 460 6.41 -0.39 13.50
N MET A 461 6.32 -1.66 13.90
CA MET A 461 5.02 -2.37 13.99
C MET A 461 4.08 -1.80 15.06
N GLY A 462 4.51 -0.80 15.84
CA GLY A 462 3.69 -0.07 16.81
C GLY A 462 2.44 0.59 16.20
N TYR A 463 2.42 0.86 14.89
CA TYR A 463 1.18 1.33 14.22
C TYR A 463 0.04 0.32 14.33
N VAL A 464 0.33 -0.98 14.46
CA VAL A 464 -0.70 -2.00 14.68
C VAL A 464 -1.38 -1.80 16.03
N ALA A 465 -0.63 -1.44 17.07
CA ALA A 465 -1.21 -1.10 18.37
C ALA A 465 -2.03 0.20 18.28
N THR A 466 -1.54 1.23 17.59
CA THR A 466 -2.28 2.49 17.38
C THR A 466 -3.58 2.29 16.60
N ALA A 467 -3.60 1.32 15.69
CA ALA A 467 -4.79 0.97 14.91
C ALA A 467 -5.87 0.24 15.74
N LEU A 468 -5.52 -0.34 16.89
CA LEU A 468 -6.45 -1.04 17.78
C LEU A 468 -6.92 -0.11 18.92
N ASP A 469 -8.08 -0.39 19.50
CA ASP A 469 -8.56 0.37 20.64
C ASP A 469 -7.69 0.01 21.84
N PRO A 470 -7.29 0.99 22.67
CA PRO A 470 -6.64 0.68 23.94
C PRO A 470 -7.58 -0.23 24.75
N GLN A 471 -7.12 -1.45 25.07
CA GLN A 471 -7.83 -2.37 25.97
C GLN A 471 -7.75 -1.91 27.42
#